data_AF-A0A5B6TGD9-F1
#
_entry.id   AF-A0A5B6TGD9-F1
#
_cell.length_a   1.000
_cell.length_b   1.000
_cell.length_c   1.000
_cell.angle_alpha   90.00
_cell.angle_beta   90.00
_cell.angle_gamma   90.00
#
_symmetry.space_group_name_H-M   'P 1'
#
loop_
_entity.id
_entity.type
_entity.pdbx_description
1 polymer ?
#
loop_
_entity_poly.entity_id
_entity_poly.type
_entity_poly.pdbx_seq_one_letter_code
_entity_poly.pdbx_strand_id
1 'polypeptide(L)'
;MKSLARVGLRPSRDHKISFGVQLGLVLLWMAYGLFMIFTEPDSSTNDRHFIHYVFLILALGYLLFILAQNTSVFGQQSYLEITPAYVVEKRGHFKKKIAIHLQDVTGISINNNQARFAMRDGSRCQVNLRLVSSRKSQQIAKTKLLEVADRHAIPVTDTSITPTRR
;
A
#
# COMPACT_ATOMS: atom_id res chain seq x y z
N MET A 1 1.00 -23.55 11.84
CA MET A 1 -0.43 -23.27 11.51
C MET A 1 -0.50 -22.74 10.09
N LYS A 2 -1.33 -23.31 9.20
CA LYS A 2 -1.39 -22.91 7.78
C LYS A 2 -2.37 -21.73 7.59
N SER A 3 -2.00 -20.79 6.72
CA SER A 3 -2.87 -19.70 6.29
C SER A 3 -4.09 -20.24 5.54
N LEU A 4 -5.29 -19.72 5.85
CA LEU A 4 -6.53 -20.11 5.17
C LEU A 4 -6.68 -19.40 3.83
N ALA A 5 -6.23 -18.15 3.74
CA ALA A 5 -6.16 -17.40 2.50
C ALA A 5 -5.08 -16.32 2.58
N ARG A 6 -4.32 -16.19 1.49
CA ARG A 6 -3.42 -15.05 1.26
C ARG A 6 -3.81 -14.38 -0.04
N VAL A 7 -4.14 -13.09 0.06
CA VAL A 7 -4.66 -12.29 -1.04
C VAL A 7 -3.78 -11.07 -1.24
N GLY A 8 -3.34 -10.83 -2.48
CA GLY A 8 -2.57 -9.65 -2.84
C GLY A 8 -3.39 -8.37 -2.71
N LEU A 9 -2.82 -7.37 -2.05
CA LEU A 9 -3.36 -6.02 -1.97
C LEU A 9 -2.73 -5.15 -3.07
N ARG A 10 -3.50 -4.23 -3.64
CA ARG A 10 -3.04 -3.17 -4.52
C ARG A 10 -2.15 -2.23 -3.72
N PRO A 11 -1.09 -1.68 -4.34
CA PRO A 11 -0.29 -0.63 -3.72
C PRO A 11 -1.20 0.54 -3.34
N SER A 12 -1.05 1.03 -2.11
CA SER A 12 -1.80 2.20 -1.66
C SER A 12 -1.27 3.43 -2.40
N ARG A 13 -2.17 4.14 -3.10
CA ARG A 13 -1.85 5.34 -3.89
C ARG A 13 -1.97 6.57 -2.98
N ASP A 14 -1.23 6.61 -1.89
CA ASP A 14 -1.28 7.75 -0.93
C ASP A 14 -0.46 8.96 -1.43
N HIS A 15 0.27 8.82 -2.54
CA HIS A 15 1.14 9.86 -3.08
C HIS A 15 0.33 10.86 -3.91
N LYS A 16 0.48 12.16 -3.63
CA LYS A 16 -0.16 13.26 -4.39
C LYS A 16 0.26 13.31 -5.87
N ILE A 17 1.47 12.83 -6.17
CA ILE A 17 2.05 12.78 -7.51
C ILE A 17 2.28 11.30 -7.85
N SER A 18 1.91 10.90 -9.07
CA SER A 18 2.09 9.52 -9.52
C SER A 18 3.57 9.20 -9.71
N PHE A 19 3.95 7.93 -9.48
CA PHE A 19 5.32 7.46 -9.69
C PHE A 19 5.83 7.78 -11.10
N GLY A 20 5.00 7.60 -12.14
CA GLY A 20 5.39 7.90 -13.52
C GLY A 20 5.74 9.38 -13.73
N VAL A 21 5.03 10.30 -13.09
CA VAL A 21 5.35 11.74 -13.16
C VAL A 21 6.64 12.04 -12.39
N GLN A 22 6.84 11.46 -11.22
CA GLN A 22 8.08 11.61 -10.46
C GLN A 22 9.29 11.09 -11.23
N LEU A 23 9.14 9.93 -11.88
CA LEU A 23 10.18 9.30 -12.70
C LEU A 23 10.49 10.15 -13.94
N GLY A 24 9.46 10.62 -14.66
CA GLY A 24 9.65 11.50 -15.81
C GLY A 24 10.36 12.81 -15.44
N LEU A 25 9.98 13.42 -14.31
CA LEU A 25 10.58 14.66 -13.84
C LEU A 25 12.05 14.48 -13.45
N VAL A 26 12.40 13.41 -12.72
CA VAL A 26 13.79 13.18 -12.34
C VAL A 26 14.68 12.83 -13.54
N LEU A 27 14.15 12.07 -14.51
CA LEU A 27 14.87 11.80 -15.76
C LEU A 27 15.10 13.09 -16.56
N LEU A 28 14.10 13.98 -16.62
CA LEU A 28 14.24 15.29 -17.24
C LEU A 28 15.31 16.14 -16.52
N TRP A 29 15.32 16.16 -15.19
CA TRP A 29 16.34 16.85 -14.41
C TRP A 29 17.74 16.29 -14.65
N MET A 30 17.90 14.96 -14.67
CA MET A 30 19.19 14.36 -14.96
C MET A 30 19.66 14.69 -16.38
N ALA A 31 18.77 14.60 -17.38
CA ALA A 31 19.09 14.97 -18.76
C ALA A 31 19.48 16.45 -18.86
N TYR A 32 18.77 17.34 -18.17
CA TYR A 32 19.08 18.77 -18.11
C TYR A 32 20.43 19.04 -17.44
N GLY A 33 20.70 18.45 -16.28
CA GLY A 33 21.98 18.60 -15.59
C GLY A 33 23.15 18.10 -16.43
N LEU A 34 22.98 16.98 -17.11
CA LEU A 34 23.97 16.41 -18.01
C LEU A 34 24.20 17.30 -19.25
N PHE A 35 23.12 17.85 -19.83
CA PHE A 35 23.19 18.79 -20.93
C PHE A 35 23.96 20.06 -20.56
N MET A 36 23.70 20.65 -19.38
CA MET A 36 24.42 21.83 -18.91
C MET A 36 25.93 21.53 -18.75
N ILE A 37 26.29 20.38 -18.18
CA ILE A 37 27.70 19.98 -18.03
C ILE A 37 28.42 19.86 -19.38
N PHE A 38 27.76 19.33 -20.41
CA PHE A 38 28.38 19.09 -21.72
C PHE A 38 28.35 20.30 -22.67
N THR A 39 27.48 21.28 -22.44
CA THR A 39 27.30 22.42 -23.35
C THR A 39 27.84 23.73 -22.80
N GLU A 40 28.17 23.79 -21.51
CA GLU A 40 28.76 24.97 -20.90
C GLU A 40 30.25 25.08 -21.30
N PRO A 41 30.69 26.25 -21.80
CA PRO A 41 32.08 26.45 -22.22
C PRO A 41 33.03 26.56 -21.01
N ASP A 42 34.17 25.88 -21.09
CA ASP A 42 35.24 25.83 -20.06
C ASP A 42 35.88 27.20 -19.71
N SER A 43 35.41 28.30 -20.29
CA SER A 43 36.05 29.62 -20.20
C SER A 43 35.64 30.46 -18.98
N SER A 44 34.85 29.91 -18.06
CA SER A 44 34.32 30.63 -16.90
C SER A 44 35.21 30.42 -15.67
N THR A 45 35.87 31.50 -15.23
CA THR A 45 36.70 31.66 -14.00
C THR A 45 35.95 31.40 -12.68
N ASN A 46 34.74 30.85 -12.73
CA ASN A 46 33.93 30.54 -11.58
C ASN A 46 33.40 29.11 -11.71
N ASP A 47 33.42 28.38 -10.60
CA ASP A 47 33.22 26.94 -10.44
C ASP A 47 31.76 26.49 -10.74
N ARG A 48 31.17 26.95 -11.85
CA ARG A 48 29.77 26.74 -12.20
C ARG A 48 29.45 25.27 -12.45
N HIS A 49 30.41 24.51 -12.95
CA HIS A 49 30.28 23.04 -13.04
C HIS A 49 30.05 22.38 -11.68
N PHE A 50 30.58 22.93 -10.58
CA PHE A 50 30.32 22.42 -9.23
C PHE A 50 28.82 22.37 -8.92
N ILE A 51 28.07 23.42 -9.27
CA ILE A 51 26.63 23.46 -9.00
C ILE A 51 25.87 22.43 -9.83
N HIS A 52 26.33 22.17 -11.06
CA HIS A 52 25.74 21.16 -11.93
C HIS A 52 26.01 19.74 -11.42
N TYR A 53 27.20 19.45 -10.89
CA TYR A 53 27.49 18.18 -10.25
C TYR A 53 26.68 17.97 -8.97
N VAL A 54 26.56 18.98 -8.11
CA VAL A 54 25.73 18.92 -6.90
C VAL A 54 24.27 18.66 -7.28
N PHE A 55 23.75 19.38 -8.28
CA PHE A 55 22.40 19.16 -8.79
C PHE A 55 22.20 17.74 -9.31
N LEU A 56 23.16 17.20 -10.07
CA LEU A 56 23.09 15.84 -10.61
C LEU A 56 23.11 14.78 -9.51
N ILE A 57 23.94 14.95 -8.48
CA ILE A 57 23.98 14.06 -7.30
C ILE A 57 22.64 14.09 -6.56
N LEU A 58 22.04 15.26 -6.37
CA LEU A 58 20.73 15.40 -5.75
C LEU A 58 19.63 14.75 -6.58
N ALA A 59 19.66 14.91 -7.91
CA ALA A 59 18.72 14.25 -8.82
C ALA A 59 18.86 12.72 -8.76
N LEU A 60 20.09 12.21 -8.73
CA LEU A 60 20.36 10.78 -8.57
C LEU A 60 19.89 10.24 -7.22
N GLY A 61 20.15 10.98 -6.13
CA GLY A 61 19.64 10.65 -4.79
C GLY A 61 18.11 10.62 -4.75
N TYR A 62 17.45 11.58 -5.40
CA TYR A 62 16.01 11.59 -5.54
C TYR A 62 15.47 10.41 -6.37
N LEU A 63 16.17 10.04 -7.46
CA LEU A 63 15.83 8.85 -8.25
C LEU A 63 15.87 7.58 -7.39
N LEU A 64 16.94 7.38 -6.64
CA LEU A 64 17.07 6.25 -5.72
C LEU A 64 15.97 6.26 -4.65
N PHE A 65 15.65 7.44 -4.11
CA PHE A 65 14.59 7.60 -3.14
C PHE A 65 13.21 7.22 -3.69
N ILE A 66 12.83 7.70 -4.89
CA ILE A 66 11.53 7.37 -5.48
C ILE A 66 11.45 5.89 -5.86
N LEU A 67 12.56 5.29 -6.32
CA LEU A 67 12.62 3.86 -6.62
C LEU A 67 12.46 3.04 -5.34
N ALA A 68 13.15 3.41 -4.26
CA ALA A 68 13.05 2.75 -2.95
C ALA A 68 11.62 2.84 -2.39
N GLN A 69 10.98 4.01 -2.45
CA GLN A 69 9.59 4.18 -2.01
C GLN A 69 8.60 3.38 -2.86
N ASN A 70 8.83 3.31 -4.16
CA ASN A 70 7.96 2.61 -5.11
C ASN A 70 8.43 1.18 -5.38
N THR A 71 9.24 0.58 -4.50
CA THR A 71 9.63 -0.85 -4.56
C THR A 71 8.43 -1.80 -4.63
N SER A 72 7.26 -1.38 -4.15
CA SER A 72 6.00 -2.12 -4.31
C SER A 72 5.54 -2.25 -5.77
N VAL A 73 6.08 -1.49 -6.72
CA VAL A 73 5.85 -1.65 -8.16
C VAL A 73 6.54 -2.91 -8.69
N PHE A 74 7.60 -3.39 -8.02
CA PHE A 74 8.41 -4.54 -8.43
C PHE A 74 8.00 -5.88 -7.78
N GLY A 75 6.86 -5.95 -7.07
CA GLY A 75 6.32 -7.22 -6.56
C GLY A 75 5.12 -7.10 -5.62
N GLN A 76 4.35 -8.19 -5.44
CA GLN A 76 3.23 -8.28 -4.48
C GLN A 76 3.72 -8.34 -3.03
N GLN A 77 4.16 -7.19 -2.51
CA GLN A 77 4.61 -7.07 -1.11
C GLN A 77 3.46 -6.73 -0.15
N SER A 78 2.33 -6.27 -0.69
CA SER A 78 1.13 -5.99 0.08
C SER A 78 0.21 -7.21 0.04
N TYR A 79 -0.16 -7.74 1.20
CA TYR A 79 -1.05 -8.90 1.29
C TYR A 79 -1.97 -8.81 2.50
N LEU A 80 -3.15 -9.39 2.31
CA LEU A 80 -4.10 -9.73 3.36
C LEU A 80 -3.97 -11.24 3.62
N GLU A 81 -3.64 -11.60 4.84
CA GLU A 81 -3.54 -12.98 5.29
C GLU A 81 -4.62 -13.26 6.33
N ILE A 82 -5.42 -14.28 6.07
CA ILE A 82 -6.48 -14.74 6.96
C ILE A 82 -6.04 -16.08 7.53
N THR A 83 -5.89 -16.15 8.84
CA THR A 83 -5.64 -17.40 9.57
C THR A 83 -6.79 -17.66 10.54
N PRO A 84 -6.92 -18.88 11.09
CA PRO A 84 -7.95 -19.16 12.07
C PRO A 84 -7.80 -18.35 13.36
N ALA A 85 -6.59 -17.84 13.68
CA ALA A 85 -6.31 -17.16 14.96
C ALA A 85 -6.16 -15.64 14.81
N TYR A 86 -5.74 -15.15 13.64
CA TYR A 86 -5.58 -13.72 13.37
C TYR A 86 -5.82 -13.37 11.89
N VAL A 87 -6.17 -12.10 11.66
CA VAL A 87 -6.19 -11.46 10.34
C VAL A 87 -5.03 -10.48 10.27
N VAL A 88 -4.20 -10.59 9.24
CA VAL A 88 -3.02 -9.74 9.04
C VAL A 88 -3.17 -8.93 7.76
N GLU A 89 -3.02 -7.61 7.91
CA GLU A 89 -2.90 -6.70 6.78
C GLU A 89 -1.47 -6.13 6.73
N LYS A 90 -0.75 -6.41 5.64
CA LYS A 90 0.55 -5.80 5.35
C LYS A 90 0.42 -4.89 4.12
N ARG A 91 0.67 -3.59 4.30
CA ARG A 91 0.61 -2.57 3.24
C ARG A 91 2.01 -2.19 2.76
N GLY A 92 2.59 -2.96 1.85
CA GLY A 92 3.93 -2.71 1.32
C GLY A 92 5.06 -3.08 2.29
N HIS A 93 6.29 -2.70 1.94
CA HIS A 93 7.48 -3.07 2.72
C HIS A 93 7.64 -2.26 4.00
N PHE A 94 7.47 -0.93 3.91
CA PHE A 94 7.80 0.01 4.97
C PHE A 94 6.64 0.32 5.93
N LYS A 95 5.39 -0.02 5.59
CA LYS A 95 4.27 0.19 6.51
C LYS A 95 4.19 -0.94 7.53
N LYS A 96 3.86 -0.57 8.77
CA LYS A 96 3.68 -1.50 9.88
C LYS A 96 2.64 -2.57 9.54
N LYS A 97 2.94 -3.82 9.87
CA LYS A 97 2.01 -4.94 9.79
C LYS A 97 0.93 -4.76 10.86
N ILE A 98 -0.33 -4.78 10.46
CA ILE A 98 -1.48 -4.75 11.37
C ILE A 98 -1.94 -6.20 11.55
N ALA A 99 -1.82 -6.71 12.77
CA ALA A 99 -2.32 -8.04 13.15
C ALA A 99 -3.52 -7.86 14.06
N ILE A 100 -4.66 -8.41 13.64
CA ILE A 100 -5.94 -8.41 14.34
C ILE A 100 -6.12 -9.82 14.90
N HIS A 101 -5.97 -9.99 16.20
CA HIS A 101 -6.18 -11.26 16.87
C HIS A 101 -7.68 -11.50 17.04
N LEU A 102 -8.19 -12.62 16.55
CA LEU A 102 -9.63 -12.92 16.56
C LEU A 102 -10.19 -13.14 17.96
N GLN A 103 -9.36 -13.59 18.90
CA GLN A 103 -9.73 -13.73 20.32
C GLN A 103 -10.16 -12.40 20.97
N ASP A 104 -9.65 -11.28 20.43
CA ASP A 104 -9.90 -9.94 20.96
C ASP A 104 -11.05 -9.25 20.23
N VAL A 105 -11.66 -9.90 19.23
CA VAL A 105 -12.75 -9.33 18.41
C VAL A 105 -14.11 -9.65 19.03
N THR A 106 -14.89 -8.62 19.30
CA THR A 106 -16.26 -8.71 19.86
C THR A 106 -17.35 -8.65 18.79
N GLY A 107 -17.04 -8.13 17.61
CA GLY A 107 -17.97 -8.09 16.50
C GLY A 107 -17.32 -7.71 15.17
N ILE A 108 -17.88 -8.19 14.06
CA ILE A 108 -17.36 -7.92 12.72
C ILE A 108 -18.47 -7.30 11.88
N SER A 109 -18.26 -6.08 11.38
CA SER A 109 -19.12 -5.47 10.38
C SER A 109 -18.47 -5.60 9.00
N ILE A 110 -19.12 -6.33 8.11
CA ILE A 110 -18.62 -6.57 6.75
C ILE A 110 -19.46 -5.75 5.78
N ASN A 111 -18.77 -5.02 4.90
CA ASN A 111 -19.34 -4.41 3.71
C ASN A 111 -18.55 -4.94 2.50
N ASN A 112 -19.09 -4.78 1.30
CA ASN A 112 -18.38 -5.06 0.05
C ASN A 112 -16.99 -4.42 0.02
N ASN A 113 -16.80 -3.21 0.55
CA ASN A 113 -15.52 -2.50 0.44
C ASN A 113 -14.61 -2.59 1.67
N GLN A 114 -15.11 -2.97 2.84
CA GLN A 114 -14.37 -2.89 4.11
C GLN A 114 -14.88 -3.94 5.10
N ALA A 115 -13.97 -4.50 5.90
CA ALA A 115 -14.29 -5.28 7.08
C ALA A 115 -13.84 -4.48 8.31
N ARG A 116 -14.77 -4.20 9.22
CA ARG A 116 -14.53 -3.48 10.46
C ARG A 116 -14.62 -4.48 11.61
N PHE A 117 -13.59 -4.50 12.44
CA PHE A 117 -13.47 -5.35 13.62
C PHE A 117 -13.64 -4.46 14.84
N ALA A 118 -14.68 -4.73 15.64
CA ALA A 118 -14.81 -4.18 16.98
C ALA A 118 -13.99 -5.06 17.93
N MET A 119 -13.09 -4.44 18.67
CA MET A 119 -12.22 -5.11 19.63
C MET A 119 -12.82 -5.06 21.04
N ARG A 120 -12.36 -5.95 21.91
CA ARG A 120 -12.77 -6.05 23.32
C ARG A 120 -12.31 -4.86 24.14
N ASP A 121 -11.23 -4.21 23.74
CA ASP A 121 -10.70 -2.97 24.32
C ASP A 121 -11.50 -1.72 23.91
N GLY A 122 -12.55 -1.88 23.09
CA GLY A 122 -13.34 -0.77 22.54
C GLY A 122 -12.72 -0.09 21.31
N SER A 123 -11.52 -0.51 20.89
CA SER A 123 -10.89 -0.03 19.66
C SER A 123 -11.57 -0.59 18.41
N ARG A 124 -11.43 0.12 17.30
CA ARG A 124 -12.00 -0.28 16.00
C ARG A 124 -10.87 -0.44 14.99
N CYS A 125 -10.66 -1.67 14.55
CA CYS A 125 -9.71 -1.98 13.49
C CYS A 125 -10.44 -2.10 12.15
N GLN A 126 -9.91 -1.50 11.09
CA GLN A 126 -10.52 -1.58 9.75
C GLN A 126 -9.55 -2.19 8.74
N VAL A 127 -10.07 -3.16 7.99
CA VAL A 127 -9.37 -3.79 6.86
C VAL A 127 -10.11 -3.40 5.58
N ASN A 128 -9.38 -2.81 4.64
CA ASN A 128 -9.97 -2.29 3.41
C ASN A 128 -9.97 -3.37 2.31
N LEU A 129 -11.12 -4.02 2.09
CA LEU A 129 -11.30 -5.05 1.07
C LEU A 129 -11.20 -4.47 -0.35
N ARG A 130 -11.42 -3.16 -0.56
CA ARG A 130 -11.25 -2.50 -1.87
C ARG A 130 -9.79 -2.52 -2.34
N LEU A 131 -8.85 -2.65 -1.42
CA LEU A 131 -7.44 -2.80 -1.74
C LEU A 131 -7.13 -4.19 -2.29
N VAL A 132 -8.02 -5.17 -2.21
CA VAL A 132 -7.80 -6.49 -2.80
C VAL A 132 -7.70 -6.37 -4.33
N SER A 133 -6.68 -7.01 -4.93
CA SER A 133 -6.35 -6.83 -6.34
C SER A 133 -7.44 -7.25 -7.32
N SER A 134 -8.19 -8.32 -7.01
CA SER A 134 -9.22 -8.92 -7.88
C SER A 134 -10.56 -9.14 -7.17
N ARG A 135 -11.68 -9.04 -7.92
CA ARG A 135 -13.02 -9.34 -7.41
C ARG A 135 -13.15 -10.78 -6.90
N LYS A 136 -12.51 -11.74 -7.57
CA LYS A 136 -12.48 -13.15 -7.15
C LYS A 136 -11.79 -13.30 -5.79
N SER A 137 -10.64 -12.65 -5.61
CA SER A 137 -9.90 -12.68 -4.34
C SER A 137 -10.64 -11.96 -3.22
N GLN A 138 -11.40 -10.91 -3.54
CA GLN A 138 -12.25 -10.20 -2.59
C GLN A 138 -13.39 -11.10 -2.09
N GLN A 139 -14.01 -11.88 -2.99
CA GLN A 139 -15.03 -12.87 -2.62
C GLN A 139 -14.43 -13.96 -1.73
N ILE A 140 -13.25 -14.49 -2.08
CA ILE A 140 -12.54 -15.49 -1.27
C ILE A 140 -12.24 -14.94 0.13
N ALA A 141 -11.74 -13.71 0.22
CA ALA A 141 -11.47 -13.07 1.51
C ALA A 141 -12.75 -12.91 2.35
N LYS A 142 -13.87 -12.50 1.74
CA LYS A 142 -15.18 -12.38 2.42
C LYS A 142 -15.66 -13.74 2.94
N THR A 143 -15.65 -14.77 2.09
CA THR A 143 -16.07 -16.12 2.48
C THR A 143 -15.22 -16.68 3.61
N LYS A 144 -13.89 -16.49 3.56
CA LYS A 144 -13.00 -16.95 4.64
C LYS A 144 -13.14 -16.15 5.93
N LEU A 145 -13.43 -14.85 5.86
CA LEU A 145 -13.76 -14.05 7.05
C LEU A 145 -15.05 -14.54 7.71
N LEU A 146 -16.08 -14.87 6.92
CA LEU A 146 -17.33 -15.42 7.44
C LEU A 146 -17.11 -16.80 8.09
N GLU A 147 -16.35 -17.69 7.44
CA GLU A 147 -16.01 -19.01 7.98
C GLU A 147 -15.27 -18.91 9.32
N VAL A 148 -14.38 -17.94 9.45
CA VAL A 148 -13.63 -17.70 10.69
C VAL A 148 -14.51 -17.06 11.77
N ALA A 149 -15.41 -16.15 11.40
CA ALA A 149 -16.36 -15.55 12.34
C ALA A 149 -17.33 -16.60 12.91
N ASP A 150 -17.83 -17.50 12.07
CA ASP A 150 -18.70 -18.60 12.46
C ASP A 150 -17.99 -19.55 13.45
N ARG A 151 -16.73 -19.91 13.17
CA ARG A 151 -15.92 -20.75 14.06
C ARG A 151 -15.70 -20.16 15.45
N HIS A 152 -15.60 -18.83 15.55
CA HIS A 152 -15.39 -18.12 16.82
C HIS A 152 -16.68 -17.59 17.45
N ALA A 153 -17.84 -17.92 16.88
CA ALA A 153 -19.15 -17.41 17.30
C ALA A 153 -19.19 -15.87 17.42
N ILE A 154 -18.48 -15.16 16.53
CA ILE A 154 -18.40 -13.70 16.54
C ILE A 154 -19.62 -13.16 15.78
N PRO A 155 -20.39 -12.21 16.36
CA PRO A 155 -21.53 -11.63 15.66
C PRO A 155 -21.06 -10.85 14.42
N VAL A 156 -21.63 -11.21 13.26
CA VAL A 156 -21.35 -10.56 11.98
C VAL A 156 -22.53 -9.71 11.54
N THR A 157 -22.29 -8.43 11.27
CA THR A 157 -23.26 -7.53 10.65
C THR A 157 -22.87 -7.31 9.19
N ASP A 158 -23.58 -7.95 8.25
CA ASP A 158 -23.38 -7.67 6.82
C ASP A 158 -24.19 -6.43 6.41
N THR A 159 -23.50 -5.34 6.11
CA THR A 159 -24.09 -4.08 5.66
C THR A 159 -24.06 -3.95 4.13
N SER A 160 -23.80 -5.04 3.39
CA SER A 160 -23.83 -5.05 1.92
C SER A 160 -25.24 -5.08 1.32
N ILE A 161 -26.25 -5.30 2.16
CA ILE A 161 -27.66 -5.24 1.78
C ILE A 161 -28.11 -3.78 1.86
N THR A 162 -28.05 -3.07 0.73
CA THR A 162 -28.78 -1.82 0.55
C THR A 162 -30.26 -2.07 0.90
N PRO A 163 -30.88 -1.33 1.82
CA PRO A 163 -32.32 -1.47 2.02
C PRO A 163 -32.99 -1.03 0.72
N THR A 164 -33.66 -1.96 0.06
CA THR A 164 -34.57 -1.68 -1.05
C THR A 164 -35.64 -0.76 -0.48
N ARG A 165 -35.50 0.54 -0.70
CA ARG A 165 -36.49 1.55 -0.33
C ARG A 165 -37.73 1.27 -1.20
N ARG A 166 -38.72 0.60 -0.62
CA ARG A 166 -40.08 0.53 -1.16
C ARG A 166 -40.75 1.89 -1.00
#